data_AF-A0A183S8B3-F1
#
_entry.id   AF-A0A183S8B3-F1
#
_cell.length_a   1.000
_cell.length_b   1.000
_cell.length_c   1.000
_cell.angle_alpha   90.00
_cell.angle_beta   90.00
_cell.angle_gamma   90.00
#
_symmetry.space_group_name_H-M   'P 1'
#
loop_
_entity.id
_entity.type
_entity.pdbx_description
1 polymer ?
#
loop_
_entity_poly.entity_id
_entity_poly.type
_entity_poly.pdbx_seq_one_letter_code
_entity_poly.pdbx_strand_id
1 'polypeptide(L)'
;MYPFFCSLDQHLVSGGLDFLAHHMDFIRTSSASAAVDLDDAYAEPSESLPNTIEVAYVTNPSLIWRLLSFALQCRPSMPTTETTDPIRLAACSASASLLANLNREYRLQLLSASLRWIVSNPRTTGKKGDVGTSLQVPPVLTVLFRLESVFRVLEKLSATISPEAFIVLVKNANLINLFVSCLSLLSAPQKSKGNRVTFNEATSGGCGGGDDDDDRGWAGHYHVRKMVRALELPNFLDSFGQLDYSRSDEHRQAAVDCLRAALTCTAAWLRAEAKLSACLDTAGTDVVLALPTALVSSLRVGYSSCAATGLDSAATGLDSAASPPITEVDLVPVVDAFLRAIGGDEALLRPFGSALCALCSGRSAALTSHWRTRLAALRLLKQTFDTLVESQDKVSDLGVASCIVGDTLAALSEALEDDRPEVEAAANRLFADLEAFGATVSQT
;
A
#
# COMPACT_ATOMS: atom_id res chain seq x y z
N MET A 1 0.50 -17.72 21.20
CA MET A 1 1.80 -17.67 21.90
C MET A 1 2.45 -16.36 21.48
N TYR A 2 2.34 -15.32 22.29
CA TYR A 2 3.05 -14.05 22.06
C TYR A 2 4.39 -14.17 22.78
N PRO A 3 5.54 -13.90 22.14
CA PRO A 3 6.77 -13.81 22.88
C PRO A 3 6.85 -12.38 23.44
N PHE A 4 6.59 -12.24 24.73
CA PHE A 4 7.18 -11.15 25.50
C PHE A 4 8.69 -11.43 25.51
N PHE A 5 9.45 -10.74 24.66
CA PHE A 5 10.91 -10.80 24.70
C PHE A 5 11.43 -9.81 25.74
N CYS A 6 12.11 -10.32 26.76
CA CYS A 6 12.95 -9.51 27.65
C CYS A 6 14.08 -8.85 26.85
N SER A 7 14.60 -7.70 27.27
CA SER A 7 15.59 -6.94 26.47
C SER A 7 16.88 -7.71 26.13
N LEU A 8 17.26 -8.71 26.93
CA LEU A 8 18.38 -9.60 26.65
C LEU A 8 18.09 -10.57 25.48
N ASP A 9 16.83 -11.02 25.36
CA ASP A 9 16.40 -11.88 24.25
C ASP A 9 16.25 -11.10 22.95
N GLN A 10 15.94 -9.80 23.03
CA GLN A 10 15.78 -8.93 21.86
C GLN A 10 17.08 -8.84 21.04
N HIS A 11 18.22 -8.60 21.70
CA HIS A 11 19.52 -8.55 21.04
C HIS A 11 19.99 -9.91 20.51
N LEU A 12 19.64 -11.00 21.21
CA LEU A 12 19.97 -12.36 20.76
C LEU A 12 19.16 -12.73 19.49
N VAL A 13 17.87 -12.42 19.49
CA VAL A 13 16.99 -12.66 18.34
C VAL A 13 17.39 -11.78 17.16
N SER A 14 17.60 -10.47 17.37
CA SER A 14 18.07 -9.58 16.30
C SER A 14 19.42 -10.02 15.77
N GLY A 15 20.39 -10.33 16.63
CA GLY A 15 21.72 -10.79 16.24
C GLY A 15 21.70 -12.13 15.48
N GLY A 16 20.83 -13.06 15.88
CA GLY A 16 20.64 -14.33 15.16
C GLY A 16 20.01 -14.15 13.77
N LEU A 17 19.04 -13.24 13.65
CA LEU A 17 18.42 -12.88 12.38
C LEU A 17 19.40 -12.12 11.47
N ASP A 18 20.19 -11.21 12.01
CA ASP A 18 21.23 -10.50 11.28
C ASP A 18 22.32 -11.47 10.80
N PHE A 19 22.77 -12.39 11.66
CA PHE A 19 23.69 -13.45 11.26
C PHE A 19 23.12 -14.26 10.10
N LEU A 20 21.83 -14.64 10.17
CA LEU A 20 21.17 -15.36 9.08
C LEU A 20 21.17 -14.53 7.79
N ALA A 21 20.78 -13.25 7.84
CA ALA A 21 20.79 -12.37 6.66
C ALA A 21 22.18 -12.30 6.01
N HIS A 22 23.22 -12.01 6.80
CA HIS A 22 24.60 -11.91 6.32
C HIS A 22 25.12 -13.23 5.78
N HIS A 23 24.79 -14.35 6.43
CA HIS A 23 25.21 -15.68 5.96
C HIS A 23 24.55 -16.03 4.62
N MET A 24 23.27 -15.72 4.45
CA MET A 24 22.54 -15.92 3.20
C MET A 24 23.10 -15.01 2.09
N ASP A 25 23.43 -13.75 2.38
CA ASP A 25 24.05 -12.84 1.41
C ASP A 25 25.47 -13.27 1.05
N PHE A 26 26.22 -13.81 2.01
CA PHE A 26 27.55 -14.40 1.77
C PHE A 26 27.47 -15.61 0.84
N ILE A 27 26.53 -16.55 1.07
CA ILE A 27 26.32 -17.71 0.19
C ILE A 27 26.02 -17.25 -1.24
N ARG A 28 25.11 -16.28 -1.37
CA ARG A 28 24.72 -15.72 -2.67
C ARG A 28 25.90 -15.07 -3.40
N THR A 29 26.68 -14.24 -2.71
CA THR A 29 27.81 -13.52 -3.34
C THR A 29 29.03 -14.40 -3.58
N SER A 30 29.20 -15.48 -2.81
CA SER A 30 30.32 -16.42 -2.95
C SER A 30 30.05 -17.54 -3.96
N SER A 31 28.79 -17.76 -4.34
CA SER A 31 28.42 -18.69 -5.39
C SER A 31 28.73 -18.09 -6.76
N ALA A 32 29.53 -18.79 -7.58
CA ALA A 32 29.84 -18.39 -8.96
C ALA A 32 28.60 -18.29 -9.88
N SER A 33 27.44 -18.76 -9.41
CA SER A 33 26.14 -18.68 -10.08
C SER A 33 25.39 -17.35 -9.87
N ALA A 34 25.95 -16.40 -9.09
CA ALA A 34 25.30 -15.14 -8.74
C ALA A 34 24.98 -14.19 -9.91
N ALA A 35 25.40 -14.54 -11.13
CA ALA A 35 25.25 -13.74 -12.34
C ALA A 35 24.22 -14.28 -13.37
N VAL A 36 23.53 -15.40 -13.10
CA VAL A 36 22.59 -15.98 -14.06
C VAL A 36 21.16 -15.81 -13.56
N ASP A 37 20.65 -14.58 -13.66
CA ASP A 37 19.22 -14.25 -13.48
C ASP A 37 18.58 -13.94 -14.86
N LEU A 38 19.18 -14.44 -15.95
CA LEU A 38 18.72 -14.30 -17.33
C LEU A 38 18.49 -15.69 -17.95
N ASP A 39 17.22 -15.99 -18.21
CA ASP A 39 16.74 -16.99 -19.16
C ASP A 39 17.32 -18.42 -19.09
N ASP A 40 17.05 -19.14 -18.01
CA ASP A 40 17.22 -20.59 -18.01
C ASP A 40 15.89 -21.33 -18.06
N ALA A 41 15.23 -21.19 -19.21
CA ALA A 41 14.47 -22.31 -19.78
C ALA A 41 15.42 -23.39 -20.38
N TYR A 42 16.73 -23.14 -20.42
CA TYR A 42 17.74 -24.00 -21.05
C TYR A 42 19.12 -24.10 -20.36
N ALA A 43 19.28 -23.76 -19.07
CA ALA A 43 20.49 -24.23 -18.38
C ALA A 43 20.38 -25.73 -18.16
N GLU A 44 21.23 -26.47 -18.87
CA GLU A 44 21.68 -27.76 -18.35
C GLU A 44 22.20 -27.58 -16.91
N PRO A 45 21.98 -28.57 -16.03
CA PRO A 45 22.36 -28.47 -14.63
C PRO A 45 23.89 -28.33 -14.57
N SER A 46 24.38 -27.09 -14.47
CA SER A 46 25.80 -26.86 -14.25
C SER A 46 26.17 -27.56 -12.94
N GLU A 47 27.25 -28.35 -12.97
CA GLU A 47 27.89 -28.99 -11.81
C GLU A 47 28.53 -27.95 -10.86
N SER A 48 27.87 -26.81 -10.64
CA SER A 48 28.24 -25.83 -9.63
C SER A 48 27.61 -26.24 -8.29
N LEU A 49 28.35 -26.06 -7.19
CA LEU A 49 27.96 -26.57 -5.87
C LEU A 49 26.48 -26.30 -5.60
N PRO A 50 25.70 -27.32 -5.18
CA PRO A 50 24.29 -27.15 -4.93
C PRO A 50 24.12 -26.02 -3.93
N ASN A 51 23.27 -25.04 -4.26
CA ASN A 51 22.90 -24.00 -3.33
C ASN A 51 22.35 -24.68 -2.07
N THR A 52 23.12 -24.66 -0.99
CA THR A 52 22.87 -25.46 0.23
C THR A 52 21.47 -25.20 0.80
N ILE A 53 20.95 -23.99 0.56
CA ILE A 53 19.62 -23.56 1.00
C ILE A 53 18.51 -24.20 0.15
N GLU A 54 18.70 -24.35 -1.15
CA GLU A 54 17.75 -25.04 -2.01
C GLU A 54 17.69 -26.53 -1.70
N VAL A 55 18.85 -27.16 -1.46
CA VAL A 55 18.89 -28.55 -0.98
C VAL A 55 18.18 -28.67 0.36
N ALA A 56 18.37 -27.71 1.27
CA ALA A 56 17.66 -27.68 2.55
C ALA A 56 16.15 -27.48 2.37
N TYR A 57 15.72 -26.67 1.41
CA TYR A 57 14.30 -26.49 1.07
C TYR A 57 13.68 -27.77 0.50
N VAL A 58 14.35 -28.43 -0.45
CA VAL A 58 13.87 -29.70 -1.04
C VAL A 58 13.83 -30.80 0.02
N THR A 59 14.85 -30.88 0.87
CA THR A 59 14.95 -31.93 1.89
C THR A 59 14.00 -31.68 3.06
N ASN A 60 13.79 -30.42 3.45
CA ASN A 60 12.98 -30.07 4.61
C ASN A 60 12.24 -28.72 4.43
N PRO A 61 11.21 -28.67 3.56
CA PRO A 61 10.50 -27.42 3.26
C PRO A 61 9.81 -26.84 4.50
N SER A 62 9.41 -27.72 5.42
CA SER A 62 8.79 -27.33 6.70
C SER A 62 9.72 -26.53 7.60
N LEU A 63 11.04 -26.77 7.53
CA LEU A 63 12.02 -26.07 8.34
C LEU A 63 12.22 -24.65 7.81
N ILE A 64 12.40 -24.51 6.49
CA ILE A 64 12.54 -23.21 5.84
C ILE A 64 11.28 -22.36 6.03
N TRP A 65 10.10 -22.97 5.88
CA TRP A 65 8.84 -22.29 6.19
C TRP A 65 8.76 -21.87 7.66
N ARG A 66 9.16 -22.72 8.61
CA ARG A 66 9.14 -22.37 10.04
C ARG A 66 10.06 -21.18 10.33
N LEU A 67 11.25 -21.16 9.74
CA LEU A 67 12.21 -20.07 9.89
C LEU A 67 11.67 -18.76 9.32
N LEU A 68 11.12 -18.80 8.10
CA LEU A 68 10.46 -17.65 7.48
C LEU A 68 9.28 -17.17 8.33
N SER A 69 8.41 -18.08 8.77
CA SER A 69 7.23 -17.76 9.56
C SER A 69 7.58 -17.19 10.94
N PHE A 70 8.71 -17.60 11.52
CA PHE A 70 9.24 -17.05 12.77
C PHE A 70 9.67 -15.59 12.55
N ALA A 71 10.48 -15.33 11.52
CA ALA A 71 10.90 -13.98 11.18
C ALA A 71 9.71 -13.07 10.85
N LEU A 72 8.72 -13.55 10.08
CA LEU A 72 7.50 -12.79 9.78
C LEU A 72 6.66 -12.44 11.03
N GLN A 73 6.75 -13.26 12.09
CA GLN A 73 6.06 -13.06 13.37
C GLN A 73 6.83 -12.16 14.35
N CYS A 74 8.13 -11.95 14.14
CA CYS A 74 8.94 -11.09 14.98
C CYS A 74 8.39 -9.65 14.93
N ARG A 75 7.97 -9.16 16.10
CA ARG A 75 7.51 -7.78 16.30
C ARG A 75 8.14 -7.15 17.52
N PRO A 76 8.22 -5.81 17.55
CA PRO A 76 8.51 -5.08 18.77
C PRO A 76 7.42 -5.37 19.81
N SER A 77 7.83 -5.50 21.07
CA SER A 77 6.94 -5.72 22.22
C SER A 77 6.18 -4.46 22.65
N MET A 78 6.55 -3.29 22.13
CA MET A 78 5.94 -2.00 22.42
C MET A 78 5.81 -1.17 21.13
N PRO A 79 4.73 -0.37 20.98
CA PRO A 79 4.65 0.64 19.93
C PRO A 79 5.68 1.73 20.22
N THR A 80 6.91 1.55 19.78
CA THR A 80 7.92 2.59 19.81
C THR A 80 7.68 3.55 18.65
N THR A 81 7.66 4.85 18.95
CA THR A 81 7.63 5.94 17.97
C THR A 81 8.85 5.96 17.05
N GLU A 82 9.87 5.15 17.36
CA GLU A 82 11.07 5.00 16.55
C GLU A 82 10.84 4.01 15.41
N THR A 83 11.04 4.50 14.19
CA THR A 83 10.90 3.80 12.90
C THR A 83 11.90 2.66 12.71
N THR A 84 12.77 2.39 13.68
CA THR A 84 13.96 1.53 13.58
C THR A 84 14.04 0.49 14.70
N ASP A 85 13.01 -0.34 14.86
CA ASP A 85 13.15 -1.55 15.70
C ASP A 85 14.16 -2.52 15.05
N PRO A 86 15.29 -2.81 15.71
CA PRO A 86 16.32 -3.69 15.18
C PRO A 86 15.82 -5.11 14.92
N ILE A 87 14.89 -5.63 15.71
CA ILE A 87 14.36 -6.99 15.51
C ILE A 87 13.56 -7.05 14.22
N ARG A 88 12.64 -6.10 14.02
CA ARG A 88 11.83 -6.04 12.80
C ARG A 88 12.72 -5.85 11.57
N LEU A 89 13.73 -4.99 11.65
CA LEU A 89 14.68 -4.78 10.56
C LEU A 89 15.45 -6.05 10.22
N ALA A 90 16.04 -6.71 11.23
CA ALA A 90 16.78 -7.96 11.10
C ALA A 90 15.88 -9.08 10.55
N ALA A 91 14.66 -9.21 11.04
CA ALA A 91 13.67 -10.19 10.58
C ALA A 91 13.32 -10.00 9.10
N CYS A 92 13.11 -8.74 8.68
CA CYS A 92 12.80 -8.44 7.29
C CYS A 92 14.02 -8.70 6.39
N SER A 93 15.23 -8.32 6.82
CA SER A 93 16.48 -8.62 6.10
C SER A 93 16.70 -10.13 5.95
N ALA A 94 16.59 -10.87 7.05
CA ALA A 94 16.73 -12.32 7.08
C ALA A 94 15.76 -13.02 6.13
N SER A 95 14.49 -12.60 6.15
CA SER A 95 13.44 -13.16 5.28
C SER A 95 13.70 -12.83 3.81
N ALA A 96 14.10 -11.59 3.49
CA ALA A 96 14.41 -11.18 2.13
C ALA A 96 15.64 -11.92 1.57
N SER A 97 16.73 -12.01 2.34
CA SER A 97 17.94 -12.74 1.93
C SER A 97 17.67 -14.24 1.77
N LEU A 98 16.83 -14.84 2.64
CA LEU A 98 16.39 -16.23 2.48
C LEU A 98 15.62 -16.44 1.16
N LEU A 99 14.64 -15.58 0.86
CA LEU A 99 13.85 -15.66 -0.37
C LEU A 99 14.69 -15.38 -1.63
N ALA A 100 15.70 -14.52 -1.53
CA ALA A 100 16.60 -14.20 -2.63
C ALA A 100 17.53 -15.37 -2.99
N ASN A 101 17.86 -16.23 -2.03
CA ASN A 101 18.69 -17.42 -2.26
C ASN A 101 17.92 -18.62 -2.81
N LEU A 102 16.61 -18.52 -3.01
CA LEU A 102 15.81 -19.60 -3.58
C LEU A 102 15.49 -19.30 -5.04
N ASN A 103 15.44 -20.33 -5.88
CA ASN A 103 14.95 -20.21 -7.25
C ASN A 103 13.50 -19.66 -7.31
N ARG A 104 13.09 -19.28 -8.52
CA ARG A 104 11.78 -18.68 -8.78
C ARG A 104 10.61 -19.51 -8.25
N GLU A 105 10.63 -20.82 -8.44
CA GLU A 105 9.52 -21.70 -8.07
C GLU A 105 9.36 -21.80 -6.55
N TYR A 106 10.44 -22.06 -5.83
CA TYR A 106 10.42 -22.15 -4.37
C TYR A 106 10.10 -20.82 -3.71
N ARG A 107 10.59 -19.71 -4.29
CA ARG A 107 10.24 -18.35 -3.85
C ARG A 107 8.74 -18.10 -3.99
N LEU A 108 8.14 -18.50 -5.12
CA LEU A 108 6.69 -18.40 -5.32
C LEU A 108 5.92 -19.26 -4.32
N GLN A 109 6.32 -20.51 -4.09
CA GLN A 109 5.65 -21.40 -3.13
C GLN A 109 5.67 -20.83 -1.70
N LEU A 110 6.81 -20.30 -1.24
CA LEU A 110 6.93 -19.66 0.08
C LEU A 110 6.17 -18.34 0.17
N LEU A 111 6.11 -17.57 -0.91
CA LEU A 111 5.31 -16.35 -0.97
C LEU A 111 3.82 -16.70 -0.89
N SER A 112 3.34 -17.68 -1.65
CA SER A 112 1.95 -18.17 -1.55
C SER A 112 1.61 -18.69 -0.15
N ALA A 113 2.55 -19.37 0.52
CA ALA A 113 2.40 -19.77 1.92
C ALA A 113 2.32 -18.56 2.87
N SER A 114 3.14 -17.54 2.64
CA SER A 114 3.12 -16.27 3.38
C SER A 114 1.79 -15.53 3.22
N LEU A 115 1.25 -15.48 2.00
CA LEU A 115 -0.06 -14.88 1.73
C LEU A 115 -1.19 -15.64 2.43
N ARG A 116 -1.19 -16.97 2.37
CA ARG A 116 -2.15 -17.81 3.12
C ARG A 116 -2.01 -17.65 4.63
N TRP A 117 -0.80 -17.41 5.13
CA TRP A 117 -0.56 -17.15 6.54
C TRP A 117 -1.19 -15.84 7.02
N ILE A 118 -1.29 -14.80 6.19
CA ILE A 118 -1.96 -13.53 6.53
C ILE A 118 -3.34 -13.77 7.13
N VAL A 119 -4.17 -14.55 6.43
CA VAL A 119 -5.57 -14.84 6.81
C VAL A 119 -5.73 -16.10 7.66
N SER A 120 -4.63 -16.79 7.99
CA SER A 120 -4.70 -18.01 8.78
C SER A 120 -5.22 -17.69 10.19
N ASN A 121 -6.37 -18.25 10.55
CA ASN A 121 -6.90 -18.06 11.90
C ASN A 121 -5.87 -18.62 12.89
N PRO A 122 -5.41 -17.85 13.88
CA PRO A 122 -4.71 -18.45 15.00
C PRO A 122 -5.72 -19.42 15.63
N ARG A 123 -5.57 -20.73 15.38
CA ARG A 123 -6.43 -21.75 15.95
C ARG A 123 -6.52 -21.45 17.45
N THR A 124 -7.72 -21.12 17.90
CA THR A 124 -8.11 -21.30 19.29
C THR A 124 -8.00 -22.80 19.56
N THR A 125 -6.82 -23.25 19.97
CA THR A 125 -6.63 -24.57 20.58
C THR A 125 -7.13 -24.59 22.02
N GLY A 126 -7.93 -23.61 22.43
CA GLY A 126 -8.75 -23.67 23.63
C GLY A 126 -10.09 -24.30 23.27
N LYS A 127 -10.37 -25.48 23.83
CA LYS A 127 -11.76 -25.97 23.98
C LYS A 127 -12.61 -24.81 24.49
N LYS A 128 -13.81 -24.60 23.91
CA LYS A 128 -14.87 -23.78 24.51
C LYS A 128 -15.01 -24.21 25.97
N GLY A 129 -14.51 -23.42 26.92
CA GLY A 129 -14.49 -23.85 28.32
C GLY A 129 -13.75 -22.94 29.30
N ASP A 130 -12.63 -22.32 28.92
CA ASP A 130 -11.91 -21.45 29.86
C ASP A 130 -12.23 -19.97 29.63
N VAL A 131 -13.12 -19.47 30.49
CA VAL A 131 -13.28 -18.04 30.79
C VAL A 131 -12.05 -17.61 31.59
N GLY A 132 -10.92 -17.50 30.88
CA GLY A 132 -9.67 -16.92 31.36
C GLY A 132 -9.32 -15.76 30.44
N THR A 133 -9.09 -14.60 31.03
CA THR A 133 -8.69 -13.30 30.45
C THR A 133 -7.39 -13.35 29.62
N SER A 134 -7.36 -14.10 28.51
CA SER A 134 -6.36 -13.86 27.47
C SER A 134 -6.87 -12.70 26.61
N LEU A 135 -6.19 -11.55 26.62
CA LEU A 135 -6.41 -10.48 25.64
C LEU A 135 -6.30 -11.10 24.23
N GLN A 136 -7.42 -11.43 23.60
CA GLN A 136 -7.44 -11.87 22.22
C GLN A 136 -7.29 -10.62 21.36
N VAL A 137 -6.14 -10.50 20.67
CA VAL A 137 -5.95 -9.45 19.67
C VAL A 137 -7.01 -9.59 18.59
N PRO A 138 -7.75 -8.52 18.26
CA PRO A 138 -8.73 -8.52 17.17
C PRO A 138 -8.17 -9.16 15.89
N PRO A 139 -8.98 -10.00 15.19
CA PRO A 139 -8.57 -10.61 13.93
C PRO A 139 -8.04 -9.60 12.90
N VAL A 140 -8.67 -8.42 12.78
CA VAL A 140 -8.22 -7.35 11.88
C VAL A 140 -6.82 -6.85 12.21
N LEU A 141 -6.52 -6.63 13.49
CA LEU A 141 -5.19 -6.21 13.91
C LEU A 141 -4.16 -7.25 13.50
N THR A 142 -4.43 -8.54 13.74
CA THR A 142 -3.55 -9.63 13.31
C THR A 142 -3.29 -9.61 11.80
N VAL A 143 -4.32 -9.36 10.98
CA VAL A 143 -4.18 -9.30 9.51
C VAL A 143 -3.33 -8.10 9.07
N LEU A 144 -3.61 -6.90 9.56
CA LEU A 144 -2.86 -5.67 9.25
C LEU A 144 -1.37 -5.82 9.54
N PHE A 145 -1.11 -6.38 10.70
CA PHE A 145 0.19 -6.72 11.21
C PHE A 145 0.96 -7.73 10.35
N ARG A 146 0.29 -8.78 9.87
CA ARG A 146 0.92 -9.76 8.98
C ARG A 146 1.15 -9.18 7.59
N LEU A 147 0.24 -8.35 7.10
CA LEU A 147 0.39 -7.61 5.85
C LEU A 147 1.59 -6.67 5.90
N GLU A 148 1.73 -5.88 6.97
CA GLU A 148 2.90 -5.02 7.19
C GLU A 148 4.20 -5.81 7.06
N SER A 149 4.33 -6.94 7.77
CA SER A 149 5.53 -7.80 7.71
C SER A 149 5.80 -8.30 6.28
N VAL A 150 4.78 -8.78 5.57
CA VAL A 150 4.93 -9.29 4.20
C VAL A 150 5.35 -8.17 3.24
N PHE A 151 4.74 -6.98 3.32
CA PHE A 151 5.09 -5.85 2.47
C PHE A 151 6.53 -5.36 2.71
N ARG A 152 6.98 -5.32 3.97
CA ARG A 152 8.38 -4.97 4.31
C ARG A 152 9.38 -5.99 3.77
N VAL A 153 9.05 -7.29 3.82
CA VAL A 153 9.90 -8.33 3.25
C VAL A 153 9.95 -8.22 1.72
N LEU A 154 8.81 -7.97 1.06
CA LEU A 154 8.75 -7.77 -0.39
C LEU A 154 9.53 -6.53 -0.84
N GLU A 155 9.42 -5.43 -0.09
CA GLU A 155 10.18 -4.21 -0.33
C GLU A 155 11.70 -4.46 -0.24
N LYS A 156 12.17 -5.11 0.83
CA LYS A 156 13.59 -5.52 0.93
C LYS A 156 14.00 -6.49 -0.16
N LEU A 157 13.17 -7.49 -0.46
CA LEU A 157 13.46 -8.48 -1.50
C LEU A 157 13.67 -7.80 -2.86
N SER A 158 12.88 -6.77 -3.18
CA SER A 158 13.02 -5.99 -4.42
C SER A 158 14.39 -5.31 -4.57
N ALA A 159 15.06 -5.02 -3.46
CA ALA A 159 16.40 -4.45 -3.44
C ALA A 159 17.50 -5.53 -3.50
N THR A 160 17.17 -6.78 -3.19
CA THR A 160 18.12 -7.91 -3.14
C THR A 160 18.21 -8.67 -4.47
N ILE A 161 17.09 -8.83 -5.19
CA ILE A 161 17.03 -9.53 -6.49
C ILE A 161 16.96 -8.56 -7.68
N SER A 162 17.14 -9.07 -8.90
CA SER A 162 17.01 -8.26 -10.12
C SER A 162 15.59 -7.67 -10.29
N PRO A 163 15.44 -6.47 -10.90
CA PRO A 163 14.12 -5.89 -11.21
C PRO A 163 13.22 -6.84 -12.02
N GLU A 164 13.80 -7.56 -12.97
CA GLU A 164 13.14 -8.56 -13.82
C GLU A 164 12.57 -9.71 -12.97
N ALA A 165 13.39 -10.31 -12.11
CA ALA A 165 12.94 -11.38 -11.22
C ALA A 165 11.85 -10.90 -10.25
N PHE A 166 11.92 -9.65 -9.78
CA PHE A 166 10.91 -9.07 -8.90
C PHE A 166 9.57 -8.84 -9.62
N ILE A 167 9.57 -8.29 -10.83
CA ILE A 167 8.34 -8.10 -11.62
C ILE A 167 7.67 -9.43 -11.94
N VAL A 168 8.46 -10.42 -12.35
CA VAL A 168 7.97 -11.77 -12.60
C VAL A 168 7.34 -12.37 -11.34
N LEU A 169 7.94 -12.17 -10.17
CA LEU A 169 7.37 -12.58 -8.88
C LEU A 169 6.04 -11.88 -8.60
N VAL A 170 5.98 -10.55 -8.77
CA VAL A 170 4.79 -9.71 -8.57
C VAL A 170 3.62 -10.19 -9.43
N LYS A 171 3.89 -10.46 -10.71
CA LYS A 171 2.88 -10.94 -11.68
C LYS A 171 2.39 -12.35 -11.34
N ASN A 172 3.30 -13.31 -11.12
CA ASN A 172 2.92 -14.70 -10.85
C ASN A 172 2.19 -14.91 -9.51
N ALA A 173 2.47 -14.08 -8.50
CA ALA A 173 1.81 -14.15 -7.20
C ALA A 173 0.60 -13.21 -7.07
N ASN A 174 0.15 -12.58 -8.16
CA ASN A 174 -0.96 -11.62 -8.18
C ASN A 174 -0.82 -10.48 -7.15
N LEU A 175 0.41 -10.02 -6.88
CA LEU A 175 0.67 -9.03 -5.82
C LEU A 175 0.09 -7.66 -6.15
N ILE A 176 -0.12 -7.33 -7.42
CA ILE A 176 -0.78 -6.08 -7.82
C ILE A 176 -2.20 -6.02 -7.23
N ASN A 177 -2.93 -7.14 -7.26
CA ASN A 177 -4.26 -7.24 -6.65
C ASN A 177 -4.19 -7.01 -5.14
N LEU A 178 -3.14 -7.50 -4.49
CA LEU A 178 -2.91 -7.31 -3.06
C LEU A 178 -2.62 -5.84 -2.74
N PHE A 179 -1.72 -5.19 -3.49
CA PHE A 179 -1.37 -3.77 -3.30
C PHE A 179 -2.62 -2.89 -3.42
N VAL A 180 -3.32 -2.98 -4.56
CA VAL A 180 -4.48 -2.13 -4.85
C VAL A 180 -5.63 -2.42 -3.88
N SER A 181 -5.90 -3.69 -3.55
CA SER A 181 -6.94 -4.05 -2.58
C SER A 181 -6.62 -3.53 -1.18
N CYS A 182 -5.37 -3.65 -0.71
CA CYS A 182 -4.95 -3.14 0.59
C CYS A 182 -5.08 -1.62 0.68
N LEU A 183 -4.56 -0.88 -0.32
CA LEU A 183 -4.68 0.58 -0.38
C LEU A 183 -6.16 1.01 -0.34
N SER A 184 -7.02 0.32 -1.12
CA SER A 184 -8.45 0.63 -1.19
C SER A 184 -9.21 0.31 0.10
N LEU A 185 -8.94 -0.84 0.72
CA LEU A 185 -9.63 -1.29 1.94
C LEU A 185 -9.26 -0.44 3.15
N LEU A 186 -7.99 -0.04 3.28
CA LEU A 186 -7.54 0.85 4.34
C LEU A 186 -8.15 2.26 4.18
N SER A 187 -8.33 2.69 2.94
CA SER A 187 -8.87 4.03 2.62
C SER A 187 -10.40 4.11 2.61
N ALA A 188 -11.10 2.98 2.75
CA ALA A 188 -12.55 2.94 2.64
C ALA A 188 -13.23 3.73 3.77
N PRO A 189 -14.33 4.46 3.49
CA PRO A 189 -15.10 5.15 4.50
C PRO A 189 -15.71 4.13 5.48
N GLN A 190 -15.43 4.31 6.78
CA GLN A 190 -15.91 3.42 7.84
C GLN A 190 -17.34 3.84 8.23
N LYS A 191 -18.34 3.00 7.92
CA LYS A 191 -19.74 3.26 8.36
C LYS A 191 -19.85 3.00 9.86
N SER A 192 -20.30 4.00 10.62
CA SER A 192 -20.55 3.86 12.05
C SER A 192 -21.79 2.99 12.31
N LYS A 193 -21.66 2.15 13.35
CA LYS A 193 -22.67 1.30 14.03
C LYS A 193 -24.04 1.15 13.36
N GLY A 194 -24.28 -0.03 12.76
CA GLY A 194 -25.65 -0.51 12.51
C GLY A 194 -25.73 -1.63 11.48
N ASN A 195 -24.95 -1.55 10.41
CA ASN A 195 -24.87 -2.61 9.42
C ASN A 195 -23.43 -3.10 9.37
N ARG A 196 -23.26 -4.38 9.73
CA ARG A 196 -22.21 -5.27 9.21
C ARG A 196 -21.94 -4.85 7.76
N VAL A 197 -20.68 -4.74 7.32
CA VAL A 197 -20.39 -4.66 5.88
C VAL A 197 -20.98 -5.93 5.29
N THR A 198 -22.23 -5.87 4.85
CA THR A 198 -22.93 -6.99 4.25
C THR A 198 -22.37 -7.07 2.85
N PHE A 199 -21.35 -7.90 2.71
CA PHE A 199 -20.82 -8.31 1.43
C PHE A 199 -21.81 -9.24 0.69
N ASN A 200 -23.12 -9.00 0.76
CA ASN A 200 -24.11 -9.85 0.12
C ASN A 200 -24.25 -9.49 -1.36
N GLU A 201 -24.12 -10.54 -2.16
CA GLU A 201 -24.43 -10.64 -3.57
C GLU A 201 -25.96 -10.66 -3.70
N ALA A 202 -26.52 -9.71 -4.45
CA ALA A 202 -27.91 -9.76 -4.85
C ALA A 202 -28.03 -9.29 -6.30
N THR A 203 -27.60 -10.15 -7.22
CA THR A 203 -28.21 -10.20 -8.55
C THR A 203 -29.52 -10.97 -8.44
N SER A 204 -30.66 -10.29 -8.49
CA SER A 204 -31.78 -10.60 -9.37
C SER A 204 -33.02 -9.77 -9.04
N GLY A 205 -33.54 -9.07 -10.05
CA GLY A 205 -34.96 -8.75 -10.20
C GLY A 205 -35.41 -7.38 -9.72
N GLY A 206 -35.83 -6.54 -10.66
CA GLY A 206 -36.84 -5.50 -10.40
C GLY A 206 -36.60 -4.17 -11.13
N CYS A 207 -37.30 -3.97 -12.24
CA CYS A 207 -37.47 -2.66 -12.87
C CYS A 207 -38.16 -1.69 -11.89
N GLY A 208 -37.67 -0.46 -11.78
CA GLY A 208 -38.35 0.64 -11.10
C GLY A 208 -37.46 1.88 -11.04
N GLY A 209 -37.77 2.88 -11.87
CA GLY A 209 -37.02 4.12 -11.95
C GLY A 209 -37.21 5.03 -10.74
N GLY A 210 -36.23 5.91 -10.52
CA GLY A 210 -36.26 6.99 -9.55
C GLY A 210 -34.87 7.33 -9.00
N ASP A 211 -34.37 8.49 -9.42
CA ASP A 211 -33.26 9.28 -8.85
C ASP A 211 -31.83 8.68 -8.90
N ASP A 212 -31.18 8.90 -10.05
CA ASP A 212 -29.78 8.61 -10.32
C ASP A 212 -28.85 9.69 -9.72
N ASP A 213 -28.32 9.49 -8.51
CA ASP A 213 -27.04 10.12 -8.10
C ASP A 213 -26.25 9.35 -7.01
N ASP A 214 -26.83 8.31 -6.38
CA ASP A 214 -26.15 7.52 -5.33
C ASP A 214 -25.32 6.31 -5.85
N ASP A 215 -25.34 6.02 -7.15
CA ASP A 215 -24.75 4.79 -7.70
C ASP A 215 -23.23 4.84 -7.95
N ARG A 216 -22.59 6.01 -7.86
CA ARG A 216 -21.12 6.14 -8.08
C ARG A 216 -20.26 5.60 -6.93
N GLY A 217 -20.83 5.37 -5.74
CA GLY A 217 -20.13 4.75 -4.61
C GLY A 217 -19.94 3.23 -4.75
N TRP A 218 -20.72 2.57 -5.60
CA TRP A 218 -20.78 1.10 -5.68
C TRP A 218 -19.80 0.47 -6.68
N ALA A 219 -19.35 1.23 -7.68
CA ALA A 219 -18.42 0.73 -8.71
C ALA A 219 -17.05 0.35 -8.12
N GLY A 220 -16.53 1.11 -7.15
CA GLY A 220 -15.25 0.83 -6.49
C GLY A 220 -15.26 -0.45 -5.64
N HIS A 221 -16.37 -0.73 -4.95
CA HIS A 221 -16.50 -1.92 -4.10
C HIS A 221 -16.63 -3.22 -4.91
N TYR A 222 -17.25 -3.18 -6.09
CA TYR A 222 -17.31 -4.33 -6.99
C TYR A 222 -15.92 -4.72 -7.51
N HIS A 223 -15.08 -3.73 -7.83
CA HIS A 223 -13.71 -3.96 -8.28
C HIS A 223 -12.86 -4.59 -7.18
N VAL A 224 -12.89 -4.07 -5.95
CA VAL A 224 -12.11 -4.63 -4.83
C VAL A 224 -12.45 -6.09 -4.54
N ARG A 225 -13.74 -6.49 -4.62
CA ARG A 225 -14.11 -7.91 -4.45
C ARG A 225 -13.54 -8.80 -5.56
N LYS A 226 -13.60 -8.36 -6.81
CA LYS A 226 -13.02 -9.09 -7.96
C LYS A 226 -11.50 -9.26 -7.76
N MET A 227 -10.81 -8.20 -7.36
CA MET A 227 -9.36 -8.22 -7.09
C MET A 227 -8.99 -9.18 -5.96
N VAL A 228 -9.73 -9.15 -4.83
CA VAL A 228 -9.46 -10.07 -3.72
C VAL A 228 -9.79 -11.52 -4.07
N ARG A 229 -10.83 -11.79 -4.86
CA ARG A 229 -11.14 -13.16 -5.33
C ARG A 229 -9.95 -13.77 -6.09
N ALA A 230 -9.24 -12.97 -6.90
CA ALA A 230 -8.05 -13.40 -7.63
C ALA A 230 -6.81 -13.66 -6.74
N LEU A 231 -6.85 -13.27 -5.45
CA LEU A 231 -5.80 -13.61 -4.47
C LEU A 231 -6.00 -14.99 -3.84
N GLU A 232 -7.20 -15.59 -3.99
CA GLU A 232 -7.56 -16.87 -3.35
C GLU A 232 -7.37 -16.88 -1.83
N LEU A 233 -7.47 -15.71 -1.18
CA LEU A 233 -7.31 -15.55 0.26
C LEU A 233 -8.68 -15.58 0.97
N PRO A 234 -9.06 -16.69 1.61
CA PRO A 234 -10.35 -16.80 2.29
C PRO A 234 -10.44 -15.80 3.45
N ASN A 235 -11.62 -15.19 3.65
CA ASN A 235 -11.93 -14.25 4.72
C ASN A 235 -11.07 -12.96 4.74
N PHE A 236 -10.30 -12.69 3.67
CA PHE A 236 -9.47 -11.48 3.60
C PHE A 236 -10.33 -10.22 3.71
N LEU A 237 -11.37 -10.08 2.88
CA LEU A 237 -12.32 -8.96 2.93
C LEU A 237 -13.02 -8.84 4.29
N ASP A 238 -13.49 -9.96 4.84
CA ASP A 238 -14.24 -9.98 6.09
C ASP A 238 -13.39 -9.50 7.28
N SER A 239 -12.06 -9.71 7.22
CA SER A 239 -11.13 -9.26 8.25
C SER A 239 -11.09 -7.73 8.34
N PHE A 240 -11.22 -7.01 7.22
CA PHE A 240 -11.27 -5.55 7.21
C PHE A 240 -12.62 -4.98 7.67
N GLY A 241 -13.69 -5.78 7.69
CA GLY A 241 -15.01 -5.35 8.17
C GLY A 241 -15.06 -5.02 9.67
N GLN A 242 -14.01 -5.35 10.42
CA GLN A 242 -13.85 -5.00 11.84
C GLN A 242 -12.97 -3.76 12.05
N LEU A 243 -12.40 -3.20 10.98
CA LEU A 243 -11.56 -2.01 11.06
C LEU A 243 -12.42 -0.82 11.47
N ASP A 244 -12.03 -0.13 12.53
CA ASP A 244 -12.77 1.03 13.02
C ASP A 244 -11.77 2.01 13.66
N TYR A 245 -11.47 3.09 12.93
CA TYR A 245 -10.54 4.12 13.37
C TYR A 245 -11.02 4.90 14.60
N SER A 246 -12.32 4.82 14.93
CA SER A 246 -12.89 5.48 16.10
C SER A 246 -12.77 4.65 17.39
N ARG A 247 -12.48 3.35 17.29
CA ARG A 247 -12.44 2.43 18.44
C ARG A 247 -11.18 2.51 19.26
N SER A 248 -10.00 2.55 18.61
CA SER A 248 -8.73 2.65 19.33
C SER A 248 -7.61 3.21 18.46
N ASP A 249 -6.67 3.90 19.12
CA ASP A 249 -5.44 4.37 18.49
C ASP A 249 -4.59 3.22 17.95
N GLU A 250 -4.65 2.04 18.56
CA GLU A 250 -3.97 0.84 18.06
C GLU A 250 -4.48 0.41 16.66
N HIS A 251 -5.80 0.45 16.41
CA HIS A 251 -6.35 0.12 15.07
C HIS A 251 -5.92 1.14 14.04
N ARG A 252 -5.94 2.43 14.42
CA ARG A 252 -5.50 3.51 13.56
C ARG A 252 -4.01 3.39 13.23
N GLN A 253 -3.17 3.17 14.24
CA GLN A 253 -1.73 3.04 14.06
C GLN A 253 -1.35 1.80 13.24
N ALA A 254 -1.94 0.64 13.53
CA ALA A 254 -1.68 -0.58 12.76
C ALA A 254 -2.10 -0.46 11.29
N ALA A 255 -3.22 0.22 11.01
CA ALA A 255 -3.66 0.48 9.64
C ALA A 255 -2.71 1.44 8.91
N VAL A 256 -2.23 2.46 9.60
CA VAL A 256 -1.27 3.45 9.07
C VAL A 256 0.08 2.81 8.79
N ASP A 257 0.60 1.97 9.69
CA ASP A 257 1.86 1.25 9.49
C ASP A 257 1.75 0.23 8.35
N CYS A 258 0.63 -0.49 8.28
CA CYS A 258 0.32 -1.37 7.15
C CYS A 258 0.22 -0.59 5.84
N LEU A 259 -0.40 0.59 5.83
CA LEU A 259 -0.52 1.44 4.65
C LEU A 259 0.85 1.92 4.19
N ARG A 260 1.69 2.44 5.09
CA ARG A 260 3.05 2.87 4.76
C ARG A 260 3.87 1.73 4.16
N ALA A 261 3.79 0.54 4.75
CA ALA A 261 4.47 -0.65 4.21
C ALA A 261 3.95 -1.01 2.81
N ALA A 262 2.62 -0.94 2.58
CA ALA A 262 2.02 -1.16 1.28
C ALA A 262 2.48 -0.11 0.24
N LEU A 263 2.52 1.17 0.61
CA LEU A 263 2.99 2.26 -0.26
C LEU A 263 4.47 2.08 -0.63
N THR A 264 5.34 1.75 0.33
CA THR A 264 6.76 1.52 0.06
C THR A 264 6.99 0.30 -0.83
N CYS A 265 6.24 -0.79 -0.61
CA CYS A 265 6.29 -1.99 -1.44
C CYS A 265 5.75 -1.72 -2.86
N THR A 266 4.68 -0.94 -2.98
CA THR A 266 4.13 -0.52 -4.28
C THR A 266 5.13 0.36 -5.04
N ALA A 267 5.79 1.29 -4.34
CA ALA A 267 6.85 2.11 -4.92
C ALA A 267 8.04 1.27 -5.42
N ALA A 268 8.42 0.24 -4.67
CA ALA A 268 9.47 -0.69 -5.08
C ALA A 268 9.13 -1.42 -6.39
N TRP A 269 7.90 -1.93 -6.52
CA TRP A 269 7.41 -2.52 -7.76
C TRP A 269 7.41 -1.52 -8.92
N LEU A 270 6.84 -0.33 -8.72
CA LEU A 270 6.80 0.71 -9.77
C LEU A 270 8.21 1.14 -10.22
N ARG A 271 9.17 1.24 -9.30
CA ARG A 271 10.57 1.52 -9.66
C ARG A 271 11.19 0.39 -10.48
N ALA A 272 10.84 -0.87 -10.20
CA ALA A 272 11.28 -1.98 -11.03
C ALA A 272 10.69 -1.88 -12.44
N GLU A 273 9.39 -1.61 -12.57
CA GLU A 273 8.72 -1.46 -13.89
C GLU A 273 9.34 -0.30 -14.69
N ALA A 274 9.60 0.83 -14.03
CA ALA A 274 10.26 1.99 -14.65
C ALA A 274 11.68 1.67 -15.14
N LYS A 275 12.47 0.90 -14.36
CA LYS A 275 13.84 0.48 -14.76
C LYS A 275 13.85 -0.38 -16.01
N LEU A 276 12.83 -1.21 -16.22
CA LEU A 276 12.72 -2.05 -17.41
C LEU A 276 12.14 -1.30 -18.62
N SER A 277 11.76 -0.03 -18.45
CA SER A 277 11.00 0.73 -19.46
C SER A 277 9.78 -0.04 -19.98
N ALA A 278 9.23 -0.93 -19.16
CA ALA A 278 8.15 -1.82 -19.59
C ALA A 278 6.85 -1.06 -19.82
N CYS A 279 6.75 0.17 -19.26
CA CYS A 279 5.50 0.87 -18.99
C CYS A 279 4.52 -0.02 -18.21
N LEU A 280 3.60 0.56 -17.45
CA LEU A 280 2.55 -0.27 -16.87
C LEU A 280 1.69 -0.82 -18.02
N ASP A 281 1.83 -2.11 -18.33
CA ASP A 281 1.01 -2.76 -19.36
C ASP A 281 -0.46 -2.70 -18.93
N THR A 282 -1.20 -1.75 -19.50
CA THR A 282 -2.62 -1.55 -19.23
C THR A 282 -3.50 -2.56 -19.98
N ALA A 283 -2.93 -3.34 -20.91
CA ALA A 283 -3.67 -4.32 -21.68
C ALA A 283 -4.00 -5.56 -20.82
N GLY A 284 -5.19 -5.54 -20.20
CA GLY A 284 -5.81 -6.72 -19.61
C GLY A 284 -5.80 -6.80 -18.08
N THR A 285 -5.38 -5.75 -17.38
CA THR A 285 -5.46 -5.70 -15.91
C THR A 285 -6.27 -4.50 -15.41
N ASP A 286 -7.59 -4.69 -15.24
CA ASP A 286 -8.51 -3.74 -14.58
C ASP A 286 -7.95 -3.18 -13.24
N VAL A 287 -7.08 -3.96 -12.60
CA VAL A 287 -6.43 -3.64 -11.32
C VAL A 287 -5.42 -2.50 -11.46
N VAL A 288 -4.65 -2.47 -12.56
CA VAL A 288 -3.68 -1.39 -12.81
C VAL A 288 -4.41 -0.07 -13.05
N LEU A 289 -5.56 -0.11 -13.71
CA LEU A 289 -6.44 1.06 -13.89
C LEU A 289 -7.04 1.58 -12.57
N ALA A 290 -7.15 0.73 -11.54
CA ALA A 290 -7.63 1.12 -10.23
C ALA A 290 -6.53 1.70 -9.31
N LEU A 291 -5.24 1.52 -9.67
CA LEU A 291 -4.10 1.99 -8.89
C LEU A 291 -4.11 3.51 -8.64
N PRO A 292 -4.36 4.38 -9.65
CA PRO A 292 -4.40 5.83 -9.46
C PRO A 292 -5.34 6.26 -8.33
N THR A 293 -6.57 5.77 -8.36
CA THR A 293 -7.59 6.11 -7.35
C THR A 293 -7.26 5.53 -5.98
N ALA A 294 -6.67 4.33 -5.93
CA ALA A 294 -6.27 3.69 -4.68
C ALA A 294 -5.12 4.45 -3.98
N LEU A 295 -4.12 4.92 -4.74
CA LEU A 295 -3.04 5.77 -4.22
C LEU A 295 -3.60 7.05 -3.61
N VAL A 296 -4.43 7.78 -4.37
CA VAL A 296 -5.02 9.05 -3.91
C VAL A 296 -5.94 8.87 -2.70
N SER A 297 -6.71 7.79 -2.67
CA SER A 297 -7.61 7.47 -1.54
C SER A 297 -6.86 7.26 -0.23
N SER A 298 -5.56 6.92 -0.28
CA SER A 298 -4.73 6.70 0.92
C SER A 298 -4.63 7.95 1.81
N LEU A 299 -4.84 9.15 1.26
CA LEU A 299 -4.90 10.41 2.02
C LEU A 299 -6.15 10.51 2.94
N ARG A 300 -7.13 9.61 2.79
CA ARG A 300 -8.35 9.57 3.61
C ARG A 300 -8.20 8.73 4.89
N VAL A 301 -7.10 7.97 5.02
CA VAL A 301 -6.90 7.05 6.14
C VAL A 301 -6.82 7.81 7.46
N GLY A 302 -7.61 7.38 8.45
CA GLY A 302 -7.51 7.83 9.83
C GLY A 302 -8.27 9.11 10.20
N TYR A 303 -9.12 9.64 9.30
CA TYR A 303 -10.11 10.64 9.68
C TYR A 303 -11.35 9.96 10.27
N SER A 304 -11.59 10.17 11.56
CA SER A 304 -12.85 9.82 12.19
C SER A 304 -13.89 10.88 11.83
N SER A 305 -15.03 10.47 11.28
CA SER A 305 -16.16 11.36 10.96
C SER A 305 -16.84 11.98 12.19
N CYS A 306 -16.34 11.74 13.41
CA CYS A 306 -16.88 12.32 14.64
C CYS A 306 -16.74 13.85 14.73
N ALA A 307 -16.00 14.51 13.82
CA ALA A 307 -15.99 15.97 13.72
C ALA A 307 -17.25 16.54 13.03
N ALA A 308 -18.12 15.69 12.46
CA ALA A 308 -19.30 16.12 11.69
C ALA A 308 -20.60 16.23 12.52
N THR A 309 -20.61 15.91 13.81
CA THR A 309 -21.75 16.29 14.67
C THR A 309 -21.60 17.74 15.06
N GLY A 310 -22.07 18.63 14.19
CA GLY A 310 -22.25 20.04 14.46
C GLY A 310 -23.17 20.24 15.66
N LEU A 311 -22.57 20.54 16.80
CA LEU A 311 -23.03 21.50 17.81
C LEU A 311 -21.83 21.69 18.76
N ASP A 312 -21.42 22.94 18.97
CA ASP A 312 -20.50 23.42 20.02
C ASP A 312 -18.98 23.53 19.76
N SER A 313 -18.46 23.22 18.57
CA SER A 313 -17.01 23.46 18.27
C SER A 313 -16.64 24.92 18.00
N ALA A 314 -17.60 25.86 17.99
CA ALA A 314 -17.31 27.29 17.80
C ALA A 314 -16.86 28.00 19.10
N ALA A 315 -16.99 27.37 20.27
CA ALA A 315 -16.79 28.03 21.56
C ALA A 315 -15.54 27.58 22.34
N THR A 316 -14.86 26.51 21.91
CA THR A 316 -13.59 26.08 22.52
C THR A 316 -12.56 25.91 21.42
N GLY A 317 -11.62 26.86 21.33
CA GLY A 317 -10.45 26.82 20.45
C GLY A 317 -9.44 25.73 20.83
N LEU A 318 -9.91 24.50 21.04
CA LEU A 318 -9.08 23.31 21.04
C LEU A 318 -9.38 22.55 19.75
N ASP A 319 -8.69 22.97 18.68
CA ASP A 319 -8.29 22.08 17.62
C ASP A 319 -7.74 20.82 18.28
N SER A 320 -8.47 19.69 18.24
CA SER A 320 -7.85 18.41 18.56
C SER A 320 -6.74 18.23 17.53
N ALA A 321 -5.51 18.42 18.00
CA ALA A 321 -4.26 18.51 17.26
C ALA A 321 -3.83 17.18 16.61
N ALA A 322 -4.78 16.35 16.17
CA ALA A 322 -4.48 15.17 15.39
C ALA A 322 -4.20 15.59 13.95
N SER A 323 -2.92 15.77 13.64
CA SER A 323 -2.40 15.74 12.26
C SER A 323 -2.98 14.53 11.51
N PRO A 324 -3.18 14.58 10.17
CA PRO A 324 -3.52 13.38 9.42
C PRO A 324 -2.43 12.34 9.72
N PRO A 325 -2.78 11.07 9.97
CA PRO A 325 -1.74 10.07 10.18
C PRO A 325 -0.95 9.77 8.89
N ILE A 326 -1.51 10.12 7.73
CA ILE A 326 -0.90 9.99 6.40
C ILE A 326 -0.95 11.33 5.70
N THR A 327 0.19 11.78 5.21
CA THR A 327 0.35 13.08 4.53
C THR A 327 0.84 12.89 3.10
N GLU A 328 0.90 13.97 2.32
CA GLU A 328 1.53 13.99 1.01
C GLU A 328 2.95 13.41 1.03
N VAL A 329 3.70 13.64 2.12
CA VAL A 329 5.09 13.18 2.30
C VAL A 329 5.19 11.66 2.24
N ASP A 330 4.20 10.93 2.78
CA ASP A 330 4.16 9.47 2.73
C ASP A 330 3.88 8.97 1.29
N LEU A 331 3.16 9.74 0.48
CA LEU A 331 2.78 9.39 -0.89
C LEU A 331 3.83 9.79 -1.94
N VAL A 332 4.64 10.82 -1.67
CA VAL A 332 5.67 11.31 -2.60
C VAL A 332 6.48 10.19 -3.23
N PRO A 333 7.08 9.24 -2.49
CA PRO A 333 8.00 8.27 -3.08
C PRO A 333 7.29 7.27 -4.01
N VAL A 334 6.02 6.98 -3.76
CA VAL A 334 5.22 6.06 -4.58
C VAL A 334 4.63 6.78 -5.79
N VAL A 335 4.23 8.05 -5.65
CA VAL A 335 3.74 8.86 -6.77
C VAL A 335 4.88 9.15 -7.75
N ASP A 336 6.05 9.52 -7.27
CA ASP A 336 7.24 9.68 -8.10
C ASP A 336 7.60 8.38 -8.86
N ALA A 337 7.56 7.23 -8.19
CA ALA A 337 7.74 5.93 -8.84
C ALA A 337 6.64 5.63 -9.86
N PHE A 338 5.38 5.97 -9.57
CA PHE A 338 4.23 5.79 -10.45
C PHE A 338 4.37 6.63 -11.72
N LEU A 339 4.68 7.94 -11.59
CA LEU A 339 4.84 8.85 -12.71
C LEU A 339 5.97 8.39 -13.66
N ARG A 340 7.07 7.88 -13.12
CA ARG A 340 8.13 7.25 -13.94
C ARG A 340 7.68 5.96 -14.60
N ALA A 341 6.91 5.12 -13.90
CA ALA A 341 6.47 3.83 -14.41
C ALA A 341 5.41 3.94 -15.52
N ILE A 342 4.54 4.95 -15.47
CA ILE A 342 3.55 5.17 -16.54
C ILE A 342 4.18 5.77 -17.81
N GLY A 343 5.35 6.41 -17.71
CA GLY A 343 6.06 6.96 -18.87
C GLY A 343 5.24 7.97 -19.69
N GLY A 344 4.28 8.64 -19.07
CA GLY A 344 3.36 9.57 -19.75
C GLY A 344 2.07 8.97 -20.28
N ASP A 345 1.70 7.74 -19.90
CA ASP A 345 0.40 7.16 -20.25
C ASP A 345 -0.77 7.97 -19.64
N GLU A 346 -1.48 8.70 -20.49
CA GLU A 346 -2.65 9.50 -20.11
C GLU A 346 -3.80 8.68 -19.54
N ALA A 347 -3.91 7.39 -19.90
CA ALA A 347 -4.97 6.52 -19.39
C ALA A 347 -4.85 6.28 -17.88
N LEU A 348 -3.64 6.38 -17.33
CA LEU A 348 -3.37 6.29 -15.90
C LEU A 348 -3.18 7.66 -15.25
N LEU A 349 -2.63 8.63 -15.98
CA LEU A 349 -2.42 9.99 -15.46
C LEU A 349 -3.73 10.76 -15.28
N ARG A 350 -4.70 10.66 -16.22
CA ARG A 350 -5.98 11.37 -16.11
C ARG A 350 -6.80 10.90 -14.90
N PRO A 351 -6.99 9.58 -14.63
CA PRO A 351 -7.65 9.14 -13.41
C PRO A 351 -6.93 9.55 -12.12
N PHE A 352 -5.59 9.61 -12.14
CA PHE A 352 -4.80 10.09 -11.01
C PHE A 352 -5.09 11.57 -10.72
N GLY A 353 -4.97 12.43 -11.74
CA GLY A 353 -5.24 13.86 -11.62
C GLY A 353 -6.68 14.14 -11.22
N SER A 354 -7.65 13.48 -11.87
CA SER A 354 -9.08 13.61 -11.55
C SER A 354 -9.40 13.21 -10.11
N ALA A 355 -8.79 12.13 -9.60
CA ALA A 355 -8.96 11.72 -8.20
C ALA A 355 -8.37 12.76 -7.22
N LEU A 356 -7.22 13.37 -7.53
CA LEU A 356 -6.65 14.45 -6.73
C LEU A 356 -7.53 15.70 -6.75
N CYS A 357 -7.99 16.11 -7.93
CA CYS A 357 -8.89 17.25 -8.11
C CYS A 357 -10.20 17.06 -7.33
N ALA A 358 -10.77 15.85 -7.35
CA ALA A 358 -11.96 15.51 -6.57
C ALA A 358 -11.73 15.60 -5.04
N LEU A 359 -10.51 15.36 -4.55
CA LEU A 359 -10.16 15.60 -3.15
C LEU A 359 -10.06 17.10 -2.85
N CYS A 360 -9.45 17.88 -3.74
CA CYS A 360 -9.28 19.33 -3.59
C CYS A 360 -10.63 20.07 -3.58
N SER A 361 -11.52 19.75 -4.52
CA SER A 361 -12.84 20.35 -4.67
C SER A 361 -13.81 20.03 -3.53
N GLY A 362 -13.59 19.01 -2.71
CA GLY A 362 -14.59 18.59 -1.73
C GLY A 362 -15.89 17.98 -2.32
N ARG A 363 -16.06 17.96 -3.66
CA ARG A 363 -17.18 17.34 -4.40
C ARG A 363 -17.27 15.81 -4.30
N SER A 364 -16.27 15.14 -3.74
CA SER A 364 -16.36 13.69 -3.54
C SER A 364 -17.53 13.38 -2.58
N ALA A 365 -18.41 12.45 -2.96
CA ALA A 365 -19.65 12.02 -2.28
C ALA A 365 -19.53 11.58 -0.79
N ALA A 366 -18.35 11.69 -0.18
CA ALA A 366 -18.18 11.64 1.26
C ALA A 366 -17.97 13.07 1.76
N LEU A 367 -19.07 13.69 2.20
CA LEU A 367 -19.16 14.95 2.96
C LEU A 367 -17.83 15.45 3.53
N THR A 368 -17.43 16.66 3.10
CA THR A 368 -16.37 17.48 3.72
C THR A 368 -15.09 16.71 4.03
N SER A 369 -14.29 16.41 3.00
CA SER A 369 -12.90 15.95 3.22
C SER A 369 -12.22 16.93 4.19
N HIS A 370 -11.53 16.42 5.22
CA HIS A 370 -10.90 17.29 6.20
C HIS A 370 -9.96 18.28 5.49
N TRP A 371 -9.91 19.55 5.91
CA TRP A 371 -9.13 20.58 5.22
C TRP A 371 -7.66 20.19 5.00
N ARG A 372 -7.06 19.46 5.96
CA ARG A 372 -5.71 18.91 5.82
C ARG A 372 -5.58 17.85 4.71
N THR A 373 -6.62 17.06 4.44
CA THR A 373 -6.64 16.15 3.27
C THR A 373 -6.67 16.95 1.98
N ARG A 374 -7.46 18.03 1.91
CA ARG A 374 -7.49 18.93 0.75
C ARG A 374 -6.13 19.60 0.53
N LEU A 375 -5.51 20.08 1.61
CA LEU A 375 -4.18 20.66 1.58
C LEU A 375 -3.11 19.66 1.11
N ALA A 376 -3.13 18.43 1.63
CA ALA A 376 -2.22 17.38 1.19
C ALA A 376 -2.42 17.03 -0.30
N ALA A 377 -3.68 16.97 -0.77
CA ALA A 377 -3.99 16.76 -2.18
C ALA A 377 -3.46 17.89 -3.07
N LEU A 378 -3.63 19.16 -2.68
CA LEU A 378 -3.07 20.32 -3.40
C LEU A 378 -1.54 20.27 -3.48
N ARG A 379 -0.87 19.93 -2.37
CA ARG A 379 0.59 19.80 -2.34
C ARG A 379 1.09 18.65 -3.20
N LEU A 380 0.40 17.51 -3.16
CA LEU A 380 0.73 16.36 -4.00
C LEU A 380 0.46 16.65 -5.48
N LEU A 381 -0.59 17.41 -5.78
CA LEU A 381 -0.89 17.87 -7.14
C LEU A 381 0.20 18.81 -7.66
N LYS A 382 0.63 19.80 -6.87
CA LYS A 382 1.77 20.65 -7.21
C LYS A 382 3.01 19.82 -7.51
N GLN A 383 3.36 18.89 -6.62
CA GLN A 383 4.53 18.05 -6.81
C GLN A 383 4.43 17.14 -8.05
N THR A 384 3.22 16.71 -8.39
CA THR A 384 2.96 15.95 -9.62
C THR A 384 3.29 16.81 -10.84
N PHE A 385 2.86 18.08 -10.87
CA PHE A 385 3.23 19.02 -11.92
C PHE A 385 4.74 19.26 -11.96
N ASP A 386 5.37 19.54 -10.81
CA ASP A 386 6.83 19.75 -10.73
C ASP A 386 7.59 18.56 -11.36
N THR A 387 7.20 17.32 -11.01
CA THR A 387 7.82 16.09 -11.54
C THR A 387 7.60 15.92 -13.05
N LEU A 388 6.39 16.19 -13.54
CA LEU A 388 6.04 16.04 -14.96
C LEU A 388 6.73 17.11 -15.83
N VAL A 389 6.91 18.32 -15.30
CA VAL A 389 7.60 19.42 -16.00
C VAL A 389 9.11 19.21 -15.98
N GLU A 390 9.70 18.82 -14.84
CA GLU A 390 11.14 18.50 -14.74
C GLU A 390 11.56 17.35 -15.65
N SER A 391 10.66 16.39 -15.91
CA SER A 391 10.93 15.27 -16.80
C SER A 391 11.02 15.65 -18.29
N GLN A 392 10.65 16.88 -18.66
CA GLN A 392 10.68 17.34 -20.04
C GLN A 392 11.92 18.22 -20.28
N ASP A 393 12.84 17.72 -21.11
CA ASP A 393 14.11 18.37 -21.49
C ASP A 393 13.95 19.69 -22.30
N LYS A 394 12.73 20.24 -22.42
CA LYS A 394 12.45 21.49 -23.14
C LYS A 394 11.53 22.41 -22.35
N VAL A 395 12.10 23.56 -22.00
CA VAL A 395 11.42 24.72 -21.40
C VAL A 395 10.36 25.25 -22.37
N SER A 396 9.07 24.98 -22.12
CA SER A 396 7.89 25.85 -22.37
C SER A 396 6.57 25.12 -22.63
N ASP A 397 6.54 23.80 -22.81
CA ASP A 397 5.30 23.05 -23.03
C ASP A 397 4.90 22.24 -21.79
N LEU A 398 3.61 22.29 -21.42
CA LEU A 398 3.02 21.45 -20.35
C LEU A 398 3.10 19.95 -20.68
N GLY A 399 3.36 19.59 -21.94
CA GLY A 399 3.45 18.22 -22.43
C GLY A 399 2.33 17.32 -21.90
N VAL A 400 2.70 16.21 -21.26
CA VAL A 400 1.72 15.23 -20.72
C VAL A 400 0.91 15.81 -19.55
N ALA A 401 1.44 16.81 -18.82
CA ALA A 401 0.71 17.44 -17.72
C ALA A 401 -0.54 18.20 -18.21
N SER A 402 -0.61 18.56 -19.50
CA SER A 402 -1.79 19.21 -20.09
C SER A 402 -3.09 18.44 -19.88
N CYS A 403 -3.04 17.10 -19.82
CA CYS A 403 -4.23 16.26 -19.69
C CYS A 403 -4.96 16.39 -18.33
N ILE A 404 -4.30 16.95 -17.31
CA ILE A 404 -4.87 17.16 -15.96
C ILE A 404 -5.10 18.64 -15.63
N VAL A 405 -4.66 19.59 -16.48
CA VAL A 405 -4.79 21.03 -16.23
C VAL A 405 -6.25 21.47 -16.12
N GLY A 406 -7.14 21.01 -17.03
CA GLY A 406 -8.54 21.45 -17.03
C GLY A 406 -9.28 21.13 -15.72
N ASP A 407 -9.18 19.87 -15.28
CA ASP A 407 -9.75 19.42 -13.99
C ASP A 407 -9.08 20.15 -12.81
N THR A 408 -7.78 20.42 -12.91
CA THR A 408 -7.03 21.14 -11.88
C THR A 408 -7.52 22.58 -11.72
N LEU A 409 -7.71 23.32 -12.82
CA LEU A 409 -8.19 24.70 -12.76
C LEU A 409 -9.60 24.78 -12.15
N ALA A 410 -10.48 23.85 -12.50
CA ALA A 410 -11.82 23.76 -11.92
C ALA A 410 -11.79 23.43 -10.42
N ALA A 411 -10.85 22.58 -9.99
CA ALA A 411 -10.68 22.27 -8.57
C ALA A 411 -10.03 23.42 -7.79
N LEU A 412 -9.10 24.15 -8.41
CA LEU A 412 -8.46 25.32 -7.83
C LEU A 412 -9.46 26.46 -7.62
N SER A 413 -10.36 26.72 -8.58
CA SER A 413 -11.38 27.77 -8.38
C SER A 413 -12.25 27.54 -7.14
N GLU A 414 -12.52 26.27 -6.81
CA GLU A 414 -13.26 25.91 -5.60
C GLU A 414 -12.39 25.94 -4.34
N ALA A 415 -11.13 25.52 -4.43
CA ALA A 415 -10.19 25.57 -3.32
C ALA A 415 -9.73 26.99 -2.94
N LEU A 416 -9.86 27.96 -3.85
CA LEU A 416 -9.65 29.39 -3.60
C LEU A 416 -10.78 30.03 -2.78
N GLU A 417 -11.97 29.41 -2.77
CA GLU A 417 -13.11 29.83 -1.96
C GLU A 417 -13.17 29.09 -0.60
N ASP A 418 -12.10 28.38 -0.23
CA ASP A 418 -12.04 27.59 1.01
C ASP A 418 -11.95 28.46 2.27
N ASP A 419 -12.71 28.10 3.31
CA ASP A 419 -12.71 28.81 4.61
C ASP A 419 -11.34 28.80 5.31
N ARG A 420 -10.41 27.92 4.90
CA ARG A 420 -9.09 27.77 5.53
C ARG A 420 -7.98 28.47 4.72
N PRO A 421 -7.26 29.45 5.32
CA PRO A 421 -6.24 30.22 4.60
C PRO A 421 -5.06 29.37 4.12
N GLU A 422 -4.76 28.24 4.79
CA GLU A 422 -3.71 27.33 4.34
C GLU A 422 -4.05 26.62 3.04
N VAL A 423 -5.32 26.28 2.83
CA VAL A 423 -5.82 25.64 1.61
C VAL A 423 -5.84 26.67 0.48
N GLU A 424 -6.41 27.84 0.75
CA GLU A 424 -6.44 28.97 -0.18
C GLU A 424 -5.03 29.39 -0.63
N ALA A 425 -4.08 29.53 0.30
CA ALA A 425 -2.70 29.91 -0.03
C ALA A 425 -1.98 28.84 -0.86
N ALA A 426 -2.26 27.55 -0.63
CA ALA A 426 -1.70 26.47 -1.44
C ALA A 426 -2.31 26.45 -2.85
N ALA A 427 -3.63 26.67 -2.96
CA ALA A 427 -4.32 26.77 -4.24
C ALA A 427 -3.81 27.97 -5.06
N ASN A 428 -3.68 29.14 -4.44
CA ASN A 428 -3.13 30.36 -5.06
C ASN A 428 -1.72 30.15 -5.61
N ARG A 429 -0.84 29.47 -4.86
CA ARG A 429 0.52 29.15 -5.32
C ARG A 429 0.50 28.24 -6.54
N LEU A 430 -0.27 27.17 -6.51
CA LEU A 430 -0.38 26.24 -7.64
C LEU A 430 -0.99 26.92 -8.87
N PHE A 431 -1.99 27.79 -8.67
CA PHE A 431 -2.57 28.58 -9.75
C PHE A 431 -1.50 29.47 -10.40
N ALA A 432 -0.75 30.25 -9.62
CA ALA A 432 0.32 31.11 -10.12
C ALA A 432 1.42 30.34 -10.87
N ASP A 433 1.80 29.15 -10.38
CA ASP A 433 2.75 28.28 -11.06
C ASP A 433 2.21 27.85 -12.43
N LEU A 434 0.94 27.42 -12.50
CA LEU A 434 0.28 27.04 -13.75
C LEU A 434 0.15 28.21 -14.74
N GLU A 435 -0.12 29.44 -14.26
CA GLU A 435 -0.10 30.64 -15.11
C GLU A 435 1.30 30.90 -15.69
N ALA A 436 2.35 30.74 -14.88
CA ALA A 436 3.73 30.89 -15.32
C ALA A 436 4.13 29.87 -16.40
N PHE A 437 3.53 28.67 -16.38
CA PHE A 437 3.66 27.65 -17.43
C PHE A 437 2.72 27.85 -18.63
N GLY A 438 1.93 28.94 -18.66
CA GLY A 438 1.02 29.25 -19.76
C GLY A 438 -0.27 28.42 -19.78
N ALA A 439 -0.58 27.69 -18.71
CA ALA A 439 -1.70 26.75 -18.64
C ALA A 439 -3.08 27.43 -18.57
N THR A 440 -3.14 28.69 -18.16
CA THR A 440 -4.38 29.47 -18.00
C THR A 440 -4.75 30.31 -19.22
N VAL A 441 -3.86 30.38 -20.22
CA VAL A 441 -4.13 31.08 -21.47
C VAL A 441 -4.94 30.16 -22.39
N SER A 442 -6.23 30.04 -22.12
CA SER A 442 -7.15 29.50 -23.13
C SER A 442 -7.25 30.51 -24.27
N GLN A 443 -6.88 30.05 -25.46
CA GLN A 443 -7.14 30.70 -26.74
C GLN A 443 -8.62 31.06 -26.85
N THR A 444 -8.86 32.27 -27.36
CA THR A 444 -10.18 32.81 -27.71
C THR A 444 -10.72 32.18 -28.98
#